data_AF-A0A523SLK5-F1
#
_entry.id   AF-A0A523SLK5-F1
#
_cell.length_a   1.000
_cell.length_b   1.000
_cell.length_c   1.000
_cell.angle_alpha   90.00
_cell.angle_beta   90.00
_cell.angle_gamma   90.00
#
_symmetry.space_group_name_H-M   'P 1'
#
loop_
_entity.id
_entity.type
_entity.pdbx_description
1 polymer ?
#
loop_
_entity_poly.entity_id
_entity_poly.type
_entity_poly.pdbx_seq_one_letter_code
_entity_poly.pdbx_strand_id
1 'polypeptide(L)'
;MSEMGIRERVTNVLLLLYLIERTNTMGKVEDELKLQKLIFLAQKKLIERKLKAFGYNFFRWRKGPFSKNLRIDLITMSDQKFLKTTREGIQLTSKGKELIEDSRDIFNGNRTFLRYIDQIIEKYAELSPDEIKEEVYSLKVMVPIIREFMSIKEVPLRRLILFKTSDKKAQGIFHIPSSWLATFEIMFDKEATSSLERAVDDAIEGRAKELTL
;
A
#
# COMPACT_ATOMS: atom_id res chain seq x y z
N MET A 1 14.79 12.25 -1.65
CA MET A 1 14.28 11.21 -0.73
C MET A 1 15.44 10.24 -0.49
N SER A 2 15.61 9.61 0.69
CA SER A 2 16.68 8.61 0.84
C SER A 2 16.31 7.30 0.13
N GLU A 3 17.29 6.52 -0.32
CA GLU A 3 17.06 5.21 -0.98
C GLU A 3 16.16 4.28 -0.14
N MET A 4 16.37 4.28 1.18
CA MET A 4 15.53 3.54 2.12
C MET A 4 14.07 4.03 2.12
N GLY A 5 13.85 5.34 1.95
CA GLY A 5 12.52 5.93 1.84
C GLY A 5 11.83 5.57 0.51
N ILE A 6 12.58 5.54 -0.60
CA ILE A 6 12.09 5.14 -1.92
C ILE A 6 11.64 3.68 -1.88
N ARG A 7 12.50 2.77 -1.38
CA ARG A 7 12.17 1.35 -1.25
C ARG A 7 10.92 1.10 -0.42
N GLU A 8 10.77 1.81 0.70
CA GLU A 8 9.59 1.70 1.55
C GLU A 8 8.32 2.14 0.81
N ARG A 9 8.36 3.28 0.10
CA ARG A 9 7.23 3.78 -0.69
C ARG A 9 6.87 2.84 -1.84
N VAL A 10 7.85 2.38 -2.62
CA VAL A 10 7.64 1.43 -3.71
C VAL A 10 7.00 0.13 -3.20
N THR A 11 7.52 -0.41 -2.09
CA THR A 11 6.96 -1.63 -1.46
C THR A 11 5.52 -1.40 -1.02
N ASN A 12 5.24 -0.28 -0.38
CA ASN A 12 3.90 0.10 0.05
C ASN A 12 2.91 0.16 -1.12
N VAL A 13 3.27 0.85 -2.19
CA VAL A 13 2.42 1.02 -3.38
C VAL A 13 2.19 -0.32 -4.08
N LEU A 14 3.24 -1.12 -4.28
CA LEU A 14 3.10 -2.42 -4.95
C LEU A 14 2.19 -3.37 -4.17
N LEU A 15 2.34 -3.42 -2.85
CA LEU A 15 1.50 -4.25 -1.99
C LEU A 15 0.09 -3.68 -1.82
N LEU A 16 -0.10 -2.36 -1.92
CA LEU A 16 -1.42 -1.73 -1.95
C LEU A 16 -2.21 -2.21 -3.17
N LEU A 17 -1.61 -2.16 -4.36
CA LEU A 17 -2.23 -2.63 -5.60
C LEU A 17 -2.53 -4.14 -5.52
N TYR A 18 -1.58 -4.94 -5.01
CA TYR A 18 -1.79 -6.37 -4.78
C TYR A 18 -2.99 -6.64 -3.87
N LEU A 19 -3.06 -5.95 -2.72
CA LEU A 19 -4.14 -6.15 -1.76
C LEU A 19 -5.50 -5.78 -2.36
N ILE A 20 -5.58 -4.67 -3.11
CA ILE A 20 -6.84 -4.25 -3.76
C ILE A 20 -7.29 -5.30 -4.77
N GLU A 21 -6.40 -5.76 -5.65
CA GLU A 21 -6.75 -6.76 -6.67
C GLU A 21 -7.22 -8.06 -6.02
N ARG A 22 -6.43 -8.60 -5.07
CA ARG A 22 -6.78 -9.84 -4.37
C ARG A 22 -8.07 -9.71 -3.58
N THR A 23 -8.30 -8.59 -2.90
CA THR A 23 -9.56 -8.34 -2.18
C THR A 23 -10.75 -8.37 -3.13
N ASN A 24 -10.64 -7.73 -4.30
CA ASN A 24 -11.71 -7.70 -5.29
C ASN A 24 -11.98 -9.04 -5.99
N THR A 25 -11.10 -10.05 -5.84
CA THR A 25 -11.37 -11.42 -6.31
C THR A 25 -12.23 -12.24 -5.36
N MET A 26 -12.35 -11.83 -4.09
CA MET A 26 -13.07 -12.56 -3.04
C MET A 26 -14.23 -11.77 -2.45
N GLY A 27 -14.09 -10.45 -2.39
CA GLY A 27 -15.10 -9.50 -1.93
C GLY A 27 -14.95 -8.21 -2.71
N LYS A 28 -15.08 -7.07 -2.03
CA LYS A 28 -14.93 -5.75 -2.67
C LYS A 28 -14.16 -4.80 -1.76
N VAL A 29 -13.43 -3.86 -2.34
CA VAL A 29 -12.92 -2.68 -1.62
C VAL A 29 -13.90 -1.54 -1.87
N GLU A 30 -14.97 -1.44 -1.09
CA GLU A 30 -16.06 -0.49 -1.32
C GLU A 30 -15.59 0.96 -1.20
N ASP A 31 -14.71 1.25 -0.23
CA ASP A 31 -14.24 2.61 0.04
C ASP A 31 -12.84 2.66 0.68
N GLU A 32 -12.36 3.90 0.87
CA GLU A 32 -11.09 4.18 1.56
C GLU A 32 -11.12 3.67 3.02
N LEU A 33 -12.29 3.67 3.68
CA LEU A 33 -12.39 3.25 5.07
C LEU A 33 -12.01 1.77 5.22
N LYS A 34 -12.61 0.89 4.41
CA LYS A 34 -12.28 -0.54 4.39
C LYS A 34 -10.83 -0.77 3.99
N LEU A 35 -10.35 -0.07 2.96
CA LEU A 35 -8.97 -0.20 2.50
C LEU A 35 -7.96 0.14 3.62
N GLN A 36 -8.19 1.23 4.36
CA GLN A 36 -7.37 1.61 5.52
C GLN A 36 -7.37 0.52 6.60
N LYS A 37 -8.50 -0.19 6.78
CA LYS A 37 -8.60 -1.29 7.76
C LYS A 37 -7.86 -2.53 7.31
N LEU A 38 -8.04 -2.94 6.06
CA LEU A 38 -7.36 -4.12 5.49
C LEU A 38 -5.83 -3.95 5.53
N ILE A 39 -5.30 -2.79 5.11
CA ILE A 39 -3.86 -2.52 5.16
C ILE A 39 -3.35 -2.48 6.61
N PHE A 40 -4.10 -1.86 7.53
CA PHE A 40 -3.75 -1.87 8.95
C PHE A 40 -3.65 -3.29 9.51
N LEU A 41 -4.65 -4.13 9.23
CA LEU A 41 -4.70 -5.53 9.68
C LEU A 41 -3.56 -6.35 9.08
N ALA A 42 -3.30 -6.21 7.78
CA ALA A 42 -2.20 -6.86 7.07
C ALA A 42 -0.84 -6.46 7.66
N GLN A 43 -0.59 -5.16 7.84
CA GLN A 43 0.65 -4.68 8.45
C GLN A 43 0.80 -5.17 9.89
N LYS A 44 -0.26 -5.11 10.71
CA LYS A 44 -0.23 -5.61 12.09
C LYS A 44 0.12 -7.10 12.14
N LYS A 45 -0.49 -7.91 11.27
CA LYS A 45 -0.21 -9.35 11.15
C LYS A 45 1.25 -9.63 10.79
N LEU A 46 1.81 -8.87 9.85
CA LEU A 46 3.21 -9.00 9.46
C LEU A 46 4.17 -8.60 10.59
N ILE A 47 3.85 -7.52 11.32
CA ILE A 47 4.62 -7.07 12.49
C ILE A 47 4.66 -8.14 13.59
N GLU A 48 3.54 -8.78 13.89
CA GLU A 48 3.47 -9.89 14.86
C GLU A 48 4.37 -11.07 14.47
N ARG A 49 4.64 -11.23 13.17
CA ARG A 49 5.55 -12.24 12.61
C ARG A 49 6.98 -11.71 12.39
N LYS A 50 7.28 -10.49 12.86
CA LYS A 50 8.55 -9.80 12.65
C LYS A 50 8.94 -9.67 11.18
N LEU A 51 7.95 -9.56 10.29
CA LEU A 51 8.13 -9.37 8.86
C LEU A 51 7.93 -7.89 8.51
N LYS A 52 8.87 -7.30 7.78
CA LYS A 52 8.78 -5.92 7.29
C LYS A 52 8.34 -5.90 5.83
N ALA A 53 7.20 -5.28 5.56
CA ALA A 53 6.69 -5.05 4.21
C ALA A 53 6.00 -3.68 4.17
N PHE A 54 4.69 -3.62 4.47
CA PHE A 54 4.00 -2.35 4.69
C PHE A 54 4.70 -1.51 5.78
N GLY A 55 4.90 -0.24 5.48
CA GLY A 55 5.63 0.74 6.28
C GLY A 55 4.80 1.97 6.63
N TYR A 56 3.47 1.83 6.75
CA TYR A 56 2.59 2.93 7.09
C TYR A 56 2.56 3.20 8.60
N ASN A 57 2.49 4.47 8.98
CA ASN A 57 2.15 4.86 10.35
C ASN A 57 0.63 5.02 10.45
N PHE A 58 0.01 4.36 11.43
CA PHE A 58 -1.42 4.45 11.68
C PHE A 58 -1.73 5.14 12.99
N PHE A 59 -2.60 6.14 12.91
CA PHE A 59 -3.10 6.88 14.07
C PHE A 59 -4.55 6.50 14.34
N ARG A 60 -4.94 6.53 15.60
CA ARG A 60 -6.36 6.45 15.98
C ARG A 60 -7.07 7.72 15.51
N TRP A 61 -7.90 7.61 14.48
CA TRP A 61 -8.75 8.67 13.96
C TRP A 61 -10.22 8.40 14.21
N ARG A 62 -11.14 9.32 13.87
CA ARG A 62 -12.57 9.23 14.22
C ARG A 62 -13.23 7.90 13.85
N LYS A 63 -12.85 7.33 12.70
CA LYS A 63 -13.33 6.03 12.19
C LYS A 63 -12.28 4.89 12.36
N GLY A 64 -11.39 4.97 13.34
CA GLY A 64 -10.41 3.94 13.67
C GLY A 64 -9.01 4.24 13.13
N PRO A 65 -8.18 3.20 12.90
CA PRO A 65 -6.84 3.37 12.37
C PRO A 65 -6.85 4.07 11.03
N PHE A 66 -6.00 5.08 10.87
CA PHE A 66 -5.88 5.84 9.64
C PHE A 66 -4.42 6.19 9.38
N SER A 67 -3.98 6.01 8.14
CA SER A 67 -2.69 6.47 7.65
C SER A 67 -2.85 7.54 6.58
N LYS A 68 -2.26 8.71 6.84
CA LYS A 68 -2.19 9.81 5.86
C LYS A 68 -1.39 9.40 4.62
N ASN A 69 -0.30 8.65 4.81
CA ASN A 69 0.58 8.25 3.71
C ASN A 69 -0.14 7.24 2.78
N LEU A 70 -0.91 6.30 3.34
CA LEU A 70 -1.74 5.40 2.54
C LEU A 70 -2.76 6.16 1.70
N ARG A 71 -3.40 7.19 2.28
CA ARG A 71 -4.33 8.04 1.52
C ARG A 71 -3.63 8.78 0.38
N ILE A 72 -2.42 9.29 0.63
CA ILE A 72 -1.62 9.96 -0.41
C ILE A 72 -1.30 8.96 -1.53
N ASP A 73 -0.80 7.77 -1.21
CA ASP A 73 -0.48 6.73 -2.20
C ASP A 73 -1.73 6.33 -3.01
N LEU A 74 -2.89 6.18 -2.36
CA LEU A 74 -4.17 5.90 -3.04
C LEU A 74 -4.55 6.99 -4.04
N ILE A 75 -4.41 8.26 -3.66
CA ILE A 75 -4.67 9.41 -4.54
C ILE A 75 -3.68 9.39 -5.71
N THR A 76 -2.38 9.24 -5.44
CA THR A 76 -1.35 9.21 -6.48
C THR A 76 -1.59 8.07 -7.49
N MET A 77 -1.93 6.87 -7.02
CA MET A 77 -2.21 5.73 -7.91
C MET A 77 -3.50 5.92 -8.72
N SER A 78 -4.49 6.63 -8.17
CA SER A 78 -5.70 7.01 -8.93
C SER A 78 -5.37 8.04 -10.01
N ASP A 79 -4.61 9.09 -9.66
CA ASP A 79 -4.14 10.13 -10.58
C ASP A 79 -3.31 9.55 -11.74
N GLN A 80 -2.44 8.58 -11.45
CA GLN A 80 -1.60 7.90 -12.44
C GLN A 80 -2.33 6.78 -13.21
N LYS A 81 -3.66 6.66 -13.01
CA LYS A 81 -4.55 5.71 -13.67
C LYS A 81 -4.22 4.24 -13.41
N PHE A 82 -3.57 3.90 -12.30
CA PHE A 82 -3.43 2.51 -11.85
C PHE A 82 -4.69 2.02 -11.13
N LEU A 83 -5.41 2.95 -10.48
CA LEU A 83 -6.66 2.69 -9.77
C LEU A 83 -7.79 3.53 -10.35
N LYS A 84 -9.01 3.04 -10.18
CA LYS A 84 -10.25 3.78 -10.43
C LYS A 84 -11.23 3.55 -9.28
N THR A 85 -11.99 4.58 -8.94
CA THR A 85 -13.12 4.47 -8.02
C THR A 85 -14.41 4.50 -8.81
N THR A 86 -15.21 3.46 -8.67
CA THR A 86 -16.51 3.33 -9.33
C THR A 86 -17.61 3.12 -8.28
N ARG A 87 -18.86 2.96 -8.72
CA ARG A 87 -19.95 2.54 -7.83
C ARG A 87 -19.72 1.17 -7.19
N GLU A 88 -18.89 0.33 -7.80
CA GLU A 88 -18.54 -0.99 -7.30
C GLU A 88 -17.39 -0.98 -6.28
N GLY A 89 -16.79 0.19 -6.04
CA GLY A 89 -15.65 0.38 -5.16
C GLY A 89 -14.36 0.76 -5.90
N ILE A 90 -13.25 0.60 -5.20
CA ILE A 90 -11.89 0.86 -5.66
C ILE A 90 -11.36 -0.38 -6.37
N GLN A 91 -10.96 -0.22 -7.64
CA GLN A 91 -10.50 -1.31 -8.50
C GLN A 91 -9.23 -0.92 -9.25
N LEU A 92 -8.44 -1.91 -9.65
CA LEU A 92 -7.35 -1.68 -10.59
C LEU A 92 -7.92 -1.39 -11.99
N THR A 93 -7.23 -0.51 -12.71
CA THR A 93 -7.41 -0.35 -14.17
C THR A 93 -6.63 -1.45 -14.91
N SER A 94 -6.73 -1.50 -16.24
CA SER A 94 -5.88 -2.40 -17.04
C SER A 94 -4.39 -2.16 -16.77
N LYS A 95 -3.97 -0.90 -16.68
CA LYS A 95 -2.59 -0.50 -16.33
C LYS A 95 -2.17 -1.01 -14.95
N GLY A 96 -3.07 -0.94 -13.96
CA GLY A 96 -2.84 -1.52 -12.63
C GLY A 96 -2.65 -3.03 -12.67
N LYS A 97 -3.50 -3.73 -13.43
CA LYS A 97 -3.46 -5.19 -13.54
C LYS A 97 -2.22 -5.69 -14.26
N GLU A 98 -1.82 -5.02 -15.34
CA GLU A 98 -0.57 -5.29 -16.06
C GLU A 98 0.65 -5.11 -15.15
N LEU A 99 0.69 -4.06 -14.33
CA LEU A 99 1.77 -3.89 -13.36
C LEU A 99 1.85 -5.05 -12.34
N ILE A 100 0.70 -5.55 -11.87
CA ILE A 100 0.66 -6.71 -10.96
C ILE A 100 1.14 -7.98 -11.66
N GLU A 101 0.78 -8.14 -12.92
CA GLU A 101 1.19 -9.23 -13.79
C GLU A 101 2.71 -9.24 -14.01
N ASP A 102 3.28 -8.10 -14.39
CA ASP A 102 4.72 -7.93 -14.61
C ASP A 102 5.54 -8.13 -13.33
N SER A 103 4.92 -7.84 -12.18
CA SER A 103 5.55 -7.98 -10.86
C SER A 103 5.46 -9.40 -10.27
N ARG A 104 4.97 -10.40 -11.02
CA ARG A 104 4.79 -11.79 -10.55
C ARG A 104 6.03 -12.39 -9.93
N ASP A 105 7.22 -12.15 -10.48
CA ASP A 105 8.46 -12.72 -9.96
C ASP A 105 8.81 -12.15 -8.58
N ILE A 106 8.54 -10.86 -8.36
CA ILE A 106 8.69 -10.23 -7.04
C ILE A 106 7.72 -10.88 -6.05
N PHE A 107 6.47 -11.10 -6.45
CA PHE A 107 5.48 -11.77 -5.60
C PHE A 107 5.86 -13.22 -5.29
N ASN A 108 6.35 -13.96 -6.28
CA ASN A 108 6.83 -15.33 -6.11
C ASN A 108 8.02 -15.42 -5.14
N GLY A 109 8.96 -14.46 -5.20
CA GLY A 109 10.07 -14.37 -4.25
C GLY A 109 9.65 -14.01 -2.82
N ASN A 110 8.44 -13.47 -2.62
CA ASN A 110 7.94 -12.97 -1.33
C ASN A 110 6.69 -13.71 -0.81
N ARG A 111 6.45 -14.95 -1.25
CA ARG A 111 5.25 -15.76 -0.90
C ARG A 111 4.92 -15.80 0.59
N THR A 112 5.92 -15.85 1.46
CA THR A 112 5.70 -15.85 2.92
C THR A 112 4.96 -14.60 3.40
N PHE A 113 5.27 -13.43 2.84
CA PHE A 113 4.59 -12.17 3.17
C PHE A 113 3.16 -12.17 2.61
N LEU A 114 3.03 -12.55 1.34
CA LEU A 114 1.73 -12.59 0.65
C LEU A 114 0.75 -13.51 1.34
N ARG A 115 1.20 -14.69 1.80
CA ARG A 115 0.36 -15.62 2.57
C ARG A 115 -0.29 -14.95 3.80
N TYR A 116 0.43 -14.09 4.52
CA TYR A 116 -0.15 -13.39 5.68
C TYR A 116 -1.08 -12.26 5.28
N ILE A 117 -0.83 -11.62 4.14
CA ILE A 117 -1.74 -10.63 3.56
C ILE A 117 -3.03 -11.33 3.10
N ASP A 118 -2.90 -12.42 2.36
CA ASP A 118 -4.01 -13.23 1.86
C ASP A 118 -4.88 -13.76 3.01
N GLN A 119 -4.29 -14.22 4.13
CA GLN A 119 -5.05 -14.59 5.33
C GLN A 119 -5.92 -13.46 5.90
N ILE A 120 -5.47 -12.21 5.79
CA ILE A 120 -6.28 -11.04 6.19
C ILE A 120 -7.38 -10.80 5.16
N ILE A 121 -7.08 -10.93 3.87
CA ILE A 121 -8.07 -10.78 2.81
C ILE A 121 -9.16 -11.85 2.95
N GLU A 122 -8.80 -13.13 3.04
CA GLU A 122 -9.71 -14.26 3.25
C GLU A 122 -10.65 -14.05 4.43
N LYS A 123 -10.16 -13.45 5.52
CA LYS A 123 -10.96 -13.23 6.72
C LYS A 123 -11.90 -12.01 6.63
N TYR A 124 -11.51 -10.97 5.90
CA TYR A 124 -12.13 -9.64 6.02
C TYR A 124 -12.65 -9.05 4.70
N ALA A 125 -12.40 -9.68 3.55
CA ALA A 125 -12.78 -9.16 2.22
C ALA A 125 -14.30 -9.02 2.04
N GLU A 126 -15.08 -9.93 2.62
CA GLU A 126 -16.55 -9.94 2.49
C GLU A 126 -17.25 -8.99 3.47
N LEU A 127 -16.56 -8.56 4.54
CA LEU A 127 -17.16 -7.64 5.52
C LEU A 127 -17.36 -6.26 4.92
N SER A 128 -18.51 -5.64 5.16
CA SER A 128 -18.76 -4.25 4.81
C SER A 128 -17.81 -3.28 5.53
N PRO A 129 -17.68 -2.02 5.06
CA PRO A 129 -16.86 -1.02 5.72
C PRO A 129 -17.21 -0.76 7.19
N ASP A 130 -18.48 -0.91 7.58
CA ASP A 130 -18.90 -0.76 8.97
C ASP A 130 -18.59 -2.00 9.83
N GLU A 131 -18.76 -3.21 9.30
CA GLU A 131 -18.42 -4.46 10.00
C GLU A 131 -16.92 -4.55 10.28
N ILE A 132 -16.08 -4.32 9.27
CA ILE A 132 -14.61 -4.35 9.46
C ILE A 132 -14.14 -3.23 10.42
N LYS A 133 -14.84 -2.10 10.45
CA LYS A 133 -14.55 -1.01 11.38
C LYS A 133 -14.80 -1.47 12.82
N GLU A 134 -15.92 -2.13 13.11
CA GLU A 134 -16.19 -2.65 14.46
C GLU A 134 -15.20 -3.74 14.86
N GLU A 135 -14.87 -4.67 13.95
CA GLU A 135 -13.82 -5.67 14.16
C GLU A 135 -12.50 -5.02 14.57
N VAL A 136 -12.04 -4.03 13.81
CA VAL A 136 -10.79 -3.32 14.09
C VAL A 136 -10.86 -2.55 15.40
N TYR A 137 -12.01 -1.97 15.77
CA TYR A 137 -12.15 -1.22 17.02
C TYR A 137 -11.95 -2.09 18.27
N SER A 138 -12.37 -3.34 18.19
CA SER A 138 -12.25 -4.31 19.28
C SER A 138 -10.80 -4.78 19.52
N LEU A 139 -9.91 -4.62 18.54
CA LEU A 139 -8.54 -5.11 18.63
C LEU A 139 -7.75 -4.39 19.71
N LYS A 140 -6.98 -5.16 20.48
CA LYS A 140 -6.03 -4.62 21.45
C LYS A 140 -4.72 -4.24 20.78
N VAL A 141 -4.22 -3.05 21.10
CA VAL A 141 -2.91 -2.54 20.65
C VAL A 141 -2.12 -2.00 21.85
N MET A 142 -0.81 -2.13 21.80
CA MET A 142 0.08 -1.46 22.74
C MET A 142 0.22 0.00 22.33
N VAL A 143 -0.14 0.93 23.20
CA VAL A 143 0.01 2.38 22.98
C VAL A 143 1.34 2.83 23.58
N PRO A 144 2.36 3.17 22.78
CA PRO A 144 3.72 3.28 23.31
C PRO A 144 3.94 4.42 24.30
N ILE A 145 3.21 5.53 24.16
CA ILE A 145 3.37 6.69 25.04
C ILE A 145 2.95 6.35 26.48
N ILE A 146 1.86 5.60 26.63
CA ILE A 146 1.32 5.21 27.94
C ILE A 146 1.72 3.78 28.35
N ARG A 147 2.32 3.01 27.43
CA ARG A 147 2.78 1.61 27.63
C ARG A 147 1.69 0.63 28.07
N GLU A 148 0.45 0.90 27.69
CA GLU A 148 -0.70 0.04 28.03
C GLU A 148 -1.28 -0.64 26.79
N PHE A 149 -1.87 -1.81 27.01
CA PHE A 149 -2.70 -2.49 26.03
C PHE A 149 -4.15 -2.08 26.22
N MET A 150 -4.75 -1.51 25.19
CA MET A 150 -6.16 -1.13 25.19
C MET A 150 -6.77 -1.40 23.83
N SER A 151 -8.10 -1.46 23.78
CA SER A 151 -8.80 -1.57 22.50
C SER A 151 -8.55 -0.31 21.68
N ILE A 152 -8.49 -0.44 20.35
CA ILE A 152 -8.33 0.71 19.45
C ILE A 152 -9.44 1.74 19.69
N LYS A 153 -10.65 1.29 20.06
CA LYS A 153 -11.77 2.16 20.42
C LYS A 153 -11.42 3.14 21.55
N GLU A 154 -10.73 2.67 22.59
CA GLU A 154 -10.38 3.41 23.81
C GLU A 154 -9.15 4.31 23.65
N VAL A 155 -8.30 4.04 22.65
CA VAL A 155 -7.12 4.87 22.41
C VAL A 155 -7.56 6.32 22.14
N PRO A 156 -6.93 7.33 22.78
CA PRO A 156 -7.22 8.73 22.48
C PRO A 156 -6.99 9.06 21.00
N LEU A 157 -7.81 9.97 20.46
CA LEU A 157 -7.67 10.41 19.08
C LEU A 157 -6.26 10.97 18.81
N ARG A 158 -5.82 10.83 17.56
CA ARG A 158 -4.53 11.28 17.02
C ARG A 158 -3.31 10.57 17.61
N ARG A 159 -3.48 9.54 18.44
CA ARG A 159 -2.37 8.74 18.95
C ARG A 159 -1.92 7.72 17.91
N LEU A 160 -0.60 7.55 17.78
CA LEU A 160 0.02 6.54 16.93
C LEU A 160 -0.20 5.16 17.58
N ILE A 161 -0.80 4.24 16.81
CA ILE A 161 -1.21 2.91 17.27
C ILE A 161 -0.51 1.77 16.53
N LEU A 162 0.08 2.06 15.36
CA LEU A 162 0.93 1.11 14.66
C LEU A 162 2.07 1.87 13.98
N PHE A 163 3.28 1.39 14.20
CA PHE A 163 4.52 1.92 13.66
C PHE A 163 4.97 1.06 12.49
N LYS A 164 5.71 1.66 11.58
CA LYS A 164 6.52 0.89 10.65
C LYS A 164 7.64 0.11 11.38
N THR A 165 7.90 -1.12 10.93
CA THR A 165 8.99 -1.95 11.46
C THR A 165 10.35 -1.40 11.06
N SER A 166 11.30 -1.35 12.00
CA SER A 166 12.69 -1.06 11.68
C SER A 166 13.41 -2.30 11.15
N ASP A 167 14.38 -2.13 10.24
CA ASP A 167 15.12 -3.26 9.66
C ASP A 167 15.82 -4.09 10.75
N LYS A 168 16.38 -3.44 11.76
CA LYS A 168 17.06 -4.09 12.89
C LYS A 168 16.19 -5.06 13.69
N LYS A 169 14.86 -4.89 13.65
CA LYS A 169 13.90 -5.73 14.40
C LYS A 169 13.20 -6.77 13.51
N ALA A 170 13.39 -6.69 12.20
CA ALA A 170 12.76 -7.57 11.24
C ALA A 170 13.55 -8.89 11.12
N GLN A 171 12.84 -10.02 11.12
CA GLN A 171 13.39 -11.34 10.77
C GLN A 171 13.32 -11.60 9.27
N GLY A 172 12.50 -10.86 8.54
CA GLY A 172 12.43 -10.88 7.09
C GLY A 172 11.97 -9.53 6.56
N ILE A 173 12.48 -9.12 5.40
CA ILE A 173 12.14 -7.87 4.72
C ILE A 173 11.65 -8.22 3.32
N PHE A 174 10.52 -7.63 2.91
CA PHE A 174 10.00 -7.78 1.56
C PHE A 174 11.03 -7.28 0.55
N HIS A 175 11.46 -8.17 -0.33
CA HIS A 175 12.57 -7.89 -1.24
C HIS A 175 12.06 -7.47 -2.62
N ILE A 176 12.51 -6.30 -3.07
CA ILE A 176 12.36 -5.84 -4.45
C ILE A 176 13.76 -5.74 -5.04
N PRO A 177 14.06 -6.47 -6.14
CA PRO A 177 15.35 -6.38 -6.81
C PRO A 177 15.64 -4.94 -7.24
N SER A 178 16.90 -4.52 -7.17
CA SER A 178 17.28 -3.12 -7.46
C SER A 178 16.94 -2.70 -8.90
N SER A 179 16.98 -3.64 -9.86
CA SER A 179 16.56 -3.38 -11.25
C SER A 179 15.09 -2.96 -11.34
N TRP A 180 14.22 -3.58 -10.55
CA TRP A 180 12.80 -3.22 -10.48
C TRP A 180 12.56 -1.93 -9.69
N LEU A 181 13.39 -1.67 -8.68
CA LEU A 181 13.22 -0.51 -7.81
C LEU A 181 13.29 0.81 -8.59
N ALA A 182 14.27 0.95 -9.49
CA ALA A 182 14.42 2.14 -10.33
C ALA A 182 13.21 2.32 -11.27
N THR A 183 12.76 1.24 -11.89
CA THR A 183 11.57 1.25 -12.76
C THR A 183 10.33 1.72 -11.99
N PHE A 184 10.06 1.14 -10.82
CA PHE A 184 8.90 1.51 -10.02
C PHE A 184 9.00 2.92 -9.44
N GLU A 185 10.20 3.38 -9.08
CA GLU A 185 10.40 4.76 -8.63
C GLU A 185 9.92 5.74 -9.70
N ILE A 186 10.34 5.53 -10.95
CA ILE A 186 9.92 6.34 -12.10
C ILE A 186 8.41 6.22 -12.32
N MET A 187 7.86 5.00 -12.35
CA MET A 187 6.44 4.76 -12.60
C MET A 187 5.52 5.36 -11.52
N PHE A 188 5.97 5.38 -10.27
CA PHE A 188 5.19 5.92 -9.14
C PHE A 188 5.51 7.40 -8.86
N ASP A 189 6.39 8.00 -9.63
CA ASP A 189 6.65 9.43 -9.64
C ASP A 189 5.87 10.09 -10.79
N LYS A 190 4.93 10.98 -10.42
CA LYS A 190 4.03 11.65 -11.37
C LYS A 190 4.80 12.57 -12.31
N GLU A 191 5.81 13.28 -11.81
CA GLU A 191 6.60 14.23 -12.61
C GLU A 191 7.54 13.49 -13.56
N ALA A 192 8.18 12.42 -13.08
CA ALA A 192 9.04 11.58 -13.92
C ALA A 192 8.23 10.89 -15.03
N THR A 193 7.08 10.30 -14.70
CA THR A 193 6.20 9.65 -15.67
C THR A 193 5.71 10.65 -16.73
N SER A 194 5.23 11.82 -16.31
CA SER A 194 4.73 12.85 -17.26
C SER A 194 5.83 13.41 -18.15
N SER A 195 7.08 13.39 -17.69
CA SER A 195 8.23 13.83 -18.49
C SER A 195 8.65 12.78 -19.51
N LEU A 196 8.57 11.50 -19.15
CA LEU A 196 8.81 10.39 -20.09
C LEU A 196 7.72 10.28 -21.15
N GLU A 197 6.44 10.40 -20.77
CA GLU A 197 5.32 10.39 -21.72
C GLU A 197 5.52 11.48 -22.78
N ARG A 198 5.85 12.71 -22.36
CA ARG A 198 6.18 13.82 -23.29
C ARG A 198 7.37 13.51 -24.18
N ALA A 199 8.45 12.95 -23.63
CA ALA A 199 9.64 12.61 -24.41
C ALA A 199 9.37 11.51 -25.46
N VAL A 200 8.52 10.54 -25.12
CA VAL A 200 8.09 9.49 -26.06
C VAL A 200 7.19 10.07 -27.15
N ASP A 201 6.22 10.91 -26.78
CA ASP A 201 5.36 11.60 -27.75
C ASP A 201 6.18 12.48 -28.71
N ASP A 202 7.14 13.26 -28.18
CA ASP A 202 8.05 14.08 -28.99
C ASP A 202 8.92 13.24 -29.94
N ALA A 203 9.36 12.04 -29.50
CA ALA A 203 10.14 11.12 -30.33
C ALA A 203 9.29 10.47 -31.43
N ILE A 204 8.04 10.09 -31.13
CA ILE A 204 7.09 9.52 -32.09
C ILE A 204 6.69 10.56 -33.15
N GLU A 205 6.50 11.80 -32.73
CA GLU A 205 6.10 12.91 -33.62
C GLU A 205 7.28 13.55 -34.37
N GLY A 206 8.51 13.03 -34.19
CA GLY A 206 9.71 13.54 -34.87
C GLY A 206 10.13 14.95 -34.42
N ARG A 207 9.69 15.40 -33.25
CA ARG A 207 10.02 16.72 -32.65
C ARG A 207 11.24 16.68 -31.75
N ALA A 208 12.12 15.68 -31.91
CA ALA A 208 13.44 15.70 -31.29
C ALA A 208 14.24 16.85 -31.91
N LYS A 209 14.12 18.05 -31.32
CA LYS A 209 14.94 19.20 -31.67
C LYS A 209 16.39 18.76 -31.70
N GLU A 210 17.05 19.04 -32.82
CA GLU A 210 18.50 19.10 -32.94
C GLU A 210 19.06 19.81 -31.70
N LEU A 211 19.63 19.03 -30.78
CA LEU A 211 20.57 19.54 -29.81
C LEU A 211 21.84 19.80 -30.64
N THR A 212 21.91 21.01 -31.18
CA THR A 212 23.12 21.55 -31.81
C THR A 212 24.23 21.55 -30.77
N LEU A 213 25.37 20.96 -31.15
CA LEU A 213 26.64 20.86 -30.44
C LEU A 213 27.13 22.19 -29.85
#